data_AF-A0A7V0NHA7-F1
#
_entry.id   AF-A0A7V0NHA7-F1
#
_cell.length_a   1.000
_cell.length_b   1.000
_cell.length_c   1.000
_cell.angle_alpha   90.00
_cell.angle_beta   90.00
_cell.angle_gamma   90.00
#
_symmetry.space_group_name_H-M   'P 1'
#
loop_
_entity.id
_entity.type
_entity.pdbx_description
1 polymer ?
#
loop_
_entity_poly.entity_id
_entity_poly.type
_entity_poly.pdbx_seq_one_letter_code
_entity_poly.pdbx_strand_id
1 'polypeptide(L)'
;VFIHEAFGHLSEADHIEDNPQAREMMTLGRRFGPEFLNVIDDGSVKPDIRGTIDYDDEGVPAQKTYLIKEGVLVGRLHSRETAGKMGEKPTGNARAQDFSFPPIVRMTNTAIEAGPHPADQIFDGIKEGVYAIDAYGGQTELENFSFSAGYGYMIRDGKIAELVRDVVLQGNLFQTLANIEQIGDDFVWDRAGGYCGKGGQRAKTSEGSPHIRIRDVIIAGV
;
A
#
# COMPACT_ATOMS: atom_id res chain seq x y z
N VAL A 1 -1.28 6.62 -0.32
CA VAL A 1 -2.52 6.14 -0.98
C VAL A 1 -2.23 4.97 -1.91
N PHE A 2 -1.25 5.08 -2.82
CA PHE A 2 -0.92 4.04 -3.81
C PHE A 2 -0.92 2.61 -3.24
N ILE A 3 -0.10 2.33 -2.23
CA ILE A 3 0.03 0.98 -1.71
C ILE A 3 -1.19 0.51 -0.91
N HIS A 4 -1.86 1.42 -0.20
CA HIS A 4 -3.07 1.14 0.57
C HIS A 4 -4.20 0.64 -0.32
N GLU A 5 -4.52 1.44 -1.34
CA GLU A 5 -5.62 1.15 -2.26
C GLU A 5 -5.26 -0.01 -3.20
N ALA A 6 -4.07 0.03 -3.80
CA ALA A 6 -3.75 -0.93 -4.84
C ALA A 6 -3.44 -2.31 -4.25
N PHE A 7 -2.64 -2.40 -3.19
CA PHE A 7 -2.17 -3.69 -2.68
C PHE A 7 -2.75 -4.07 -1.31
N GLY A 8 -3.06 -3.08 -0.48
CA GLY A 8 -3.53 -3.30 0.89
C GLY A 8 -4.84 -4.08 0.93
N HIS A 9 -5.87 -3.63 0.21
CA HIS A 9 -7.14 -4.35 0.09
C HIS A 9 -7.02 -5.72 -0.59
N LEU A 10 -6.19 -5.84 -1.64
CA LEU A 10 -5.89 -7.13 -2.28
C LEU A 10 -5.24 -8.12 -1.32
N SER A 11 -4.61 -7.64 -0.23
CA SER A 11 -3.97 -8.46 0.78
C SER A 11 -4.91 -8.88 1.91
N GLU A 12 -6.18 -8.47 1.91
CA GLU A 12 -7.16 -8.90 2.91
C GLU A 12 -7.69 -10.30 2.54
N ALA A 13 -7.46 -11.31 3.40
CA ALA A 13 -7.69 -12.71 3.05
C ALA A 13 -9.15 -13.09 2.79
N ASP A 14 -10.12 -12.38 3.37
CA ASP A 14 -11.55 -12.57 3.08
C ASP A 14 -11.86 -12.23 1.60
N HIS A 15 -11.30 -11.14 1.08
CA HIS A 15 -11.41 -10.78 -0.34
C HIS A 15 -10.76 -11.84 -1.24
N ILE A 16 -9.58 -12.34 -0.84
CA ILE A 16 -8.89 -13.42 -1.57
C ILE A 16 -9.74 -14.69 -1.55
N GLU A 17 -10.30 -15.10 -0.41
CA GLU A 17 -11.15 -16.30 -0.31
C GLU A 17 -12.32 -16.24 -1.30
N ASP A 18 -13.06 -15.13 -1.29
CA ASP A 18 -14.29 -14.94 -2.04
C ASP A 18 -14.07 -14.73 -3.54
N ASN A 19 -12.87 -14.33 -3.97
CA ASN A 19 -12.56 -13.99 -5.35
C ASN A 19 -11.55 -14.98 -5.99
N PRO A 20 -11.98 -15.87 -6.90
CA PRO A 20 -11.10 -16.82 -7.58
C PRO A 20 -9.93 -16.17 -8.34
N GLN A 21 -10.14 -15.00 -8.95
CA GLN A 21 -9.09 -14.29 -9.67
C GLN A 21 -8.06 -13.74 -8.68
N ALA A 22 -8.49 -13.18 -7.55
CA ALA A 22 -7.59 -12.72 -6.49
C ALA A 22 -6.76 -13.89 -5.92
N ARG A 23 -7.33 -15.09 -5.76
CA ARG A 23 -6.58 -16.29 -5.32
C ARG A 23 -5.44 -16.64 -6.26
N GLU A 24 -5.71 -16.64 -7.56
CA GLU A 24 -4.69 -16.93 -8.57
C GLU A 24 -3.59 -15.87 -8.53
N MET A 25 -3.98 -14.59 -8.48
CA MET A 25 -3.03 -13.48 -8.51
C MET A 25 -2.16 -13.40 -7.26
N MET A 26 -2.74 -13.60 -6.07
CA MET A 26 -2.11 -13.45 -4.76
C MET A 26 -1.53 -14.76 -4.22
N THR A 27 -0.94 -15.58 -5.10
CA THR A 27 -0.27 -16.83 -4.73
C THR A 27 1.07 -16.53 -4.04
N LEU A 28 1.26 -17.06 -2.81
CA LEU A 28 2.50 -16.87 -2.05
C LEU A 28 3.71 -17.39 -2.83
N GLY A 29 4.85 -16.70 -2.71
CA GLY A 29 6.07 -16.98 -3.46
C GLY A 29 6.15 -16.32 -4.83
N ARG A 30 5.08 -15.66 -5.30
CA ARG A 30 5.09 -14.87 -6.52
C ARG A 30 5.91 -13.58 -6.32
N ARG A 31 6.74 -13.24 -7.29
CA ARG A 31 7.46 -11.95 -7.33
C ARG A 31 6.58 -10.86 -7.94
N PHE A 32 6.46 -9.74 -7.24
CA PHE A 32 5.76 -8.53 -7.68
C PHE A 32 6.68 -7.33 -7.93
N GLY A 33 7.91 -7.35 -7.42
CA GLY A 33 8.80 -6.21 -7.55
C GLY A 33 10.29 -6.53 -7.35
N PRO A 34 11.13 -5.49 -7.32
CA PRO A 34 12.56 -5.61 -7.10
C PRO A 34 12.88 -6.14 -5.70
N GLU A 35 14.10 -6.65 -5.51
CA GLU A 35 14.55 -7.27 -4.25
C GLU A 35 14.59 -6.32 -3.05
N PHE A 36 14.58 -5.01 -3.27
CA PHE A 36 14.53 -4.01 -2.21
C PHE A 36 13.10 -3.57 -1.86
N LEU A 37 12.07 -4.08 -2.55
CA LEU A 37 10.66 -3.76 -2.24
C LEU A 37 10.19 -4.56 -1.02
N ASN A 38 9.77 -3.85 0.03
CA ASN A 38 9.10 -4.43 1.19
C ASN A 38 7.79 -3.67 1.44
N VAL A 39 6.69 -4.41 1.53
CA VAL A 39 5.35 -3.89 1.81
C VAL A 39 4.85 -4.52 3.11
N ILE A 40 4.41 -3.68 4.03
CA ILE A 40 3.97 -4.09 5.37
C ILE A 40 2.58 -3.55 5.69
N ASP A 41 1.90 -4.24 6.59
CA ASP A 41 0.86 -3.67 7.45
C ASP A 41 1.34 -3.82 8.90
N ASP A 42 1.34 -2.76 9.69
CA ASP A 42 1.87 -2.79 11.05
C ASP A 42 0.90 -2.16 12.05
N GLY A 43 0.16 -3.01 12.77
CA GLY A 43 -0.76 -2.55 13.80
C GLY A 43 -0.06 -2.06 15.07
N SER A 44 1.25 -2.29 15.20
CA SER A 44 2.03 -2.11 16.43
C SER A 44 2.97 -0.90 16.43
N VAL A 45 2.87 -0.02 15.42
CA VAL A 45 3.73 1.16 15.25
C VAL A 45 3.78 2.03 16.50
N LYS A 46 5.01 2.36 16.96
CA LYS A 46 5.29 3.30 18.06
C LYS A 46 6.21 4.45 17.60
N PRO A 47 6.00 5.70 18.08
CA PRO A 47 4.84 6.16 18.84
C PRO A 47 3.55 6.00 18.02
N ASP A 48 2.44 5.80 18.72
CA ASP A 48 1.16 5.47 18.09
C ASP A 48 0.79 6.45 16.98
N ILE A 49 0.30 5.89 15.88
CA ILE A 49 -0.32 6.61 14.78
C ILE A 49 -1.77 6.14 14.64
N ARG A 50 -2.52 6.75 13.73
CA ARG A 50 -3.98 6.63 13.70
C ARG A 50 -4.51 5.19 13.58
N GLY A 51 -3.82 4.33 12.84
CA GLY A 51 -4.20 2.93 12.65
C GLY A 51 -3.60 1.96 13.68
N THR A 52 -2.76 2.43 14.61
CA THR A 52 -2.17 1.60 15.67
C THR A 52 -3.25 1.07 16.61
N ILE A 53 -3.16 -0.22 16.93
CA ILE A 53 -4.03 -0.94 17.87
C ILE A 53 -3.16 -1.86 18.74
N ASP A 54 -3.62 -2.23 19.93
CA ASP A 54 -2.91 -3.22 20.75
C ASP A 54 -3.37 -4.65 20.42
N TYR A 55 -4.66 -4.81 20.16
CA TYR A 55 -5.31 -6.05 19.74
C TYR A 55 -6.37 -5.74 18.69
N ASP A 56 -6.63 -6.71 17.82
CA ASP A 56 -7.81 -6.67 16.95
C ASP A 56 -9.11 -7.02 17.70
N ASP A 57 -10.26 -6.94 17.03
CA ASP A 57 -11.57 -7.14 17.65
C ASP A 57 -11.90 -8.61 17.93
N GLU A 58 -11.01 -9.54 17.59
CA GLU A 58 -11.05 -10.91 18.08
C GLU A 58 -10.03 -11.14 19.23
N GLY A 59 -9.25 -10.14 19.61
CA GLY A 59 -8.23 -10.24 20.66
C GLY A 59 -6.90 -10.86 20.21
N VAL A 60 -6.57 -10.82 18.91
CA VAL A 60 -5.22 -11.15 18.43
C VAL A 60 -4.32 -9.93 18.62
N PRO A 61 -3.13 -10.06 19.24
CA PRO A 61 -2.19 -8.95 19.36
C PRO A 61 -1.82 -8.35 18.00
N ALA A 62 -1.76 -7.03 17.93
CA ALA A 62 -1.29 -6.32 16.76
C ALA A 62 0.19 -6.61 16.49
N GLN A 63 0.58 -6.70 15.22
CA GLN A 63 1.96 -6.96 14.82
C GLN A 63 2.27 -6.32 13.47
N LYS A 64 3.57 -6.33 13.12
CA LYS A 64 4.03 -6.10 11.76
C LYS A 64 3.86 -7.37 10.94
N THR A 65 3.10 -7.29 9.86
CA THR A 65 2.93 -8.34 8.85
C THR A 65 3.57 -7.89 7.55
N TYR A 66 4.51 -8.69 7.05
CA TYR A 66 5.04 -8.52 5.70
C TYR A 66 4.05 -9.09 4.70
N LEU A 67 3.62 -8.25 3.76
CA LEU A 67 2.81 -8.63 2.62
C LEU A 67 3.73 -8.98 1.45
N ILE A 68 4.65 -8.06 1.14
CA ILE A 68 5.77 -8.30 0.24
C ILE A 68 7.07 -8.19 1.04
N LYS A 69 7.96 -9.16 0.89
CA LYS A 69 9.34 -9.12 1.40
C LYS A 69 10.29 -9.40 0.24
N GLU A 70 11.25 -8.51 0.05
CA GLU A 70 12.25 -8.61 -1.02
C GLU A 70 11.64 -8.81 -2.43
N GLY A 71 10.55 -8.09 -2.68
CA GLY A 71 9.78 -8.15 -3.92
C GLY A 71 8.91 -9.41 -4.09
N VAL A 72 8.88 -10.31 -3.10
CA VAL A 72 8.10 -11.56 -3.14
C VAL A 72 6.89 -11.46 -2.20
N LEU A 73 5.73 -11.93 -2.64
CA LEU A 73 4.55 -12.07 -1.79
C LEU A 73 4.81 -13.16 -0.74
N VAL A 74 4.82 -12.78 0.54
CA VAL A 74 5.14 -13.68 1.66
C VAL A 74 4.01 -13.81 2.67
N GLY A 75 2.97 -12.99 2.58
CA GLY A 75 1.86 -13.02 3.51
C GLY A 75 0.64 -12.24 3.02
N ARG A 76 -0.39 -12.28 3.85
CA ARG A 76 -1.67 -11.60 3.69
C ARG A 76 -2.25 -11.34 5.08
N LEU A 77 -3.25 -10.47 5.16
CA LEU A 77 -3.91 -10.09 6.41
C LEU A 77 -5.03 -11.08 6.73
N HIS A 78 -5.19 -11.40 8.01
CA HIS A 78 -6.07 -12.46 8.48
C HIS A 78 -6.87 -12.09 9.74
N SER A 79 -8.10 -12.61 9.74
CA SER A 79 -8.86 -12.97 10.93
C SER A 79 -8.54 -14.39 11.38
N ARG A 80 -9.02 -14.83 12.55
CA ARG A 80 -8.91 -16.24 12.96
C ARG A 80 -9.60 -17.19 11.98
N GLU A 81 -10.75 -16.81 11.45
CA GLU A 81 -11.49 -17.63 10.49
C GLU A 81 -10.69 -17.86 9.21
N THR A 82 -10.27 -16.77 8.55
CA THR A 82 -9.54 -16.84 7.28
C THR A 82 -8.19 -17.52 7.44
N ALA A 83 -7.49 -17.27 8.55
CA ALA A 83 -6.26 -17.99 8.89
C ALA A 83 -6.52 -19.51 9.00
N GLY A 84 -7.58 -19.91 9.71
CA GLY A 84 -7.95 -21.33 9.85
C GLY A 84 -8.28 -22.00 8.52
N LYS A 85 -9.05 -21.33 7.66
CA LYS A 85 -9.43 -21.87 6.34
C LYS A 85 -8.24 -22.01 5.38
N MET A 86 -7.29 -21.08 5.43
CA MET A 86 -6.10 -21.08 4.56
C MET A 86 -4.91 -21.85 5.16
N GLY A 87 -5.01 -22.33 6.40
CA GLY A 87 -3.91 -23.00 7.10
C GLY A 87 -2.76 -22.03 7.47
N GLU A 88 -3.08 -20.75 7.63
CA GLU A 88 -2.15 -19.66 7.94
C GLU A 88 -2.32 -19.18 9.39
N LYS A 89 -1.60 -18.12 9.79
CA LYS A 89 -1.67 -17.58 11.16
C LYS A 89 -2.50 -16.29 11.20
N PRO A 90 -3.28 -16.05 12.28
CA PRO A 90 -3.94 -14.75 12.47
C PRO A 90 -2.92 -13.62 12.57
N THR A 91 -3.25 -12.47 11.98
CA THR A 91 -2.29 -11.35 11.87
C THR A 91 -2.64 -10.13 12.73
N GLY A 92 -3.77 -10.13 13.46
CA GLY A 92 -4.20 -8.95 14.21
C GLY A 92 -4.95 -7.95 13.33
N ASN A 93 -5.71 -8.46 12.36
CA ASN A 93 -6.38 -7.65 11.35
C ASN A 93 -7.90 -7.88 11.30
N ALA A 94 -8.50 -8.62 12.22
CA ALA A 94 -9.96 -8.73 12.31
C ALA A 94 -10.53 -7.48 13.00
N ARG A 95 -11.07 -6.53 12.24
CA ARG A 95 -11.54 -5.24 12.78
C ARG A 95 -13.00 -4.98 12.46
N ALA A 96 -13.72 -4.44 13.43
CA ALA A 96 -15.08 -3.96 13.34
C ALA A 96 -15.11 -2.43 13.59
N GLN A 97 -16.10 -1.75 13.02
CA GLN A 97 -16.31 -0.33 13.30
C GLN A 97 -16.72 -0.10 14.76
N ASP A 98 -17.62 -0.95 15.27
CA ASP A 98 -18.18 -0.95 16.62
C ASP A 98 -18.91 -2.28 16.87
N PHE A 99 -19.48 -2.44 18.07
CA PHE A 99 -20.14 -3.67 18.51
C PHE A 99 -21.34 -4.11 17.65
N SER A 100 -21.88 -3.23 16.80
CA SER A 100 -23.02 -3.55 15.93
C SER A 100 -22.61 -4.18 14.60
N PHE A 101 -21.31 -4.26 14.32
CA PHE A 101 -20.77 -4.83 13.10
C PHE A 101 -19.91 -6.07 13.37
N PRO A 102 -19.91 -7.06 12.45
CA PRO A 102 -18.98 -8.18 12.55
C PRO A 102 -17.54 -7.73 12.24
N PRO A 103 -16.53 -8.29 12.91
CA PRO A 103 -15.14 -8.13 12.50
C PRO A 103 -14.94 -8.70 11.10
N ILE A 104 -14.23 -7.94 10.25
CA ILE A 104 -13.80 -8.37 8.91
C ILE A 104 -12.29 -8.16 8.79
N VAL A 105 -11.63 -8.75 7.79
CA VAL A 105 -10.18 -8.56 7.63
C VAL A 105 -9.92 -7.14 7.13
N ARG A 106 -9.12 -6.38 7.87
CA ARG A 106 -8.83 -4.95 7.65
C ARG A 106 -7.37 -4.60 7.88
N MET A 107 -6.85 -3.72 7.05
CA MET A 107 -5.58 -3.02 7.27
C MET A 107 -5.51 -2.25 8.59
N THR A 108 -4.29 -1.94 9.03
CA THR A 108 -3.97 -1.04 10.14
C THR A 108 -3.14 0.14 9.64
N ASN A 109 -1.81 0.03 9.62
CA ASN A 109 -0.88 1.01 9.06
C ASN A 109 -0.11 0.38 7.90
N THR A 110 -0.49 0.68 6.66
CA THR A 110 0.05 0.02 5.46
C THR A 110 1.14 0.86 4.80
N ALA A 111 2.30 0.28 4.54
CA ALA A 111 3.44 1.04 4.05
C ALA A 111 4.36 0.28 3.10
N ILE A 112 5.08 1.05 2.29
CA ILE A 112 6.32 0.63 1.66
C ILE A 112 7.46 1.05 2.60
N GLU A 113 8.32 0.11 3.01
CA GLU A 113 9.46 0.44 3.88
C GLU A 113 10.54 1.22 3.13
N ALA A 114 11.40 1.91 3.89
CA ALA A 114 12.59 2.59 3.34
C ALA A 114 13.44 1.62 2.52
N GLY A 115 13.88 2.09 1.36
CA GLY A 115 14.81 1.37 0.50
C GLY A 115 16.27 1.81 0.72
N PRO A 116 17.19 1.26 -0.08
CA PRO A 116 18.62 1.55 0.04
C PRO A 116 19.08 2.80 -0.73
N HIS A 117 18.19 3.51 -1.41
CA HIS A 117 18.57 4.60 -2.31
C HIS A 117 18.51 5.95 -1.58
N PRO A 118 19.51 6.82 -1.73
CA PRO A 118 19.46 8.17 -1.18
C PRO A 118 18.31 8.96 -1.79
N ALA A 119 17.42 9.50 -0.96
CA ALA A 119 16.25 10.24 -1.44
C ALA A 119 16.61 11.50 -2.26
N ASP A 120 17.76 12.13 -1.97
CA ASP A 120 18.25 13.31 -2.69
C ASP A 120 18.68 13.03 -4.14
N GLN A 121 18.89 11.76 -4.48
CA GLN A 121 19.28 11.29 -5.81
C GLN A 121 18.11 10.69 -6.60
N ILE A 122 16.89 10.69 -6.05
CA ILE A 122 15.74 10.01 -6.66
C ILE A 122 15.41 10.53 -8.07
N PHE A 123 15.74 11.80 -8.34
CA PHE A 123 15.50 12.45 -9.63
C PHE A 123 16.62 12.23 -10.65
N ASP A 124 17.78 11.73 -10.23
CA ASP A 124 18.98 11.68 -11.07
C ASP A 124 18.78 10.82 -12.32
N GLY A 125 19.16 11.37 -13.48
CA GLY A 125 19.03 10.68 -14.76
C GLY A 125 17.61 10.61 -15.34
N ILE A 126 16.61 11.21 -14.68
CA ILE A 126 15.27 11.38 -15.27
C ILE A 126 15.34 12.52 -16.29
N LYS A 127 15.30 12.18 -17.59
CA LYS A 127 15.27 13.19 -18.66
C LYS A 127 13.98 13.99 -18.66
N GLU A 128 12.86 13.28 -18.57
CA GLU A 128 11.52 13.86 -18.48
C GLU A 128 10.65 12.94 -17.62
N GLY A 129 9.87 13.51 -16.72
CA GLY A 129 8.98 12.77 -15.82
C GLY A 129 8.06 13.70 -15.04
N VAL A 130 7.26 13.11 -14.14
CA VAL A 130 6.37 13.85 -13.25
C VAL A 130 6.67 13.47 -11.81
N TYR A 131 6.87 14.48 -10.97
CA TYR A 131 6.95 14.31 -9.52
C TYR A 131 5.57 14.57 -8.91
N ALA A 132 4.87 13.49 -8.58
CA ALA A 132 3.56 13.54 -7.95
C ALA A 132 3.68 13.59 -6.42
N ILE A 133 2.99 14.54 -5.79
CA ILE A 133 3.06 14.77 -4.34
C ILE A 133 1.64 14.83 -3.78
N ASP A 134 1.46 14.18 -2.63
CA ASP A 134 0.18 14.04 -1.95
C ASP A 134 -0.86 13.32 -2.82
N ALA A 135 -2.06 13.06 -2.30
CA ALA A 135 -3.13 12.41 -3.03
C ALA A 135 -4.51 12.93 -2.62
N TYR A 136 -5.36 13.22 -3.60
CA TYR A 136 -6.78 13.46 -3.34
C TYR A 136 -7.54 12.16 -3.08
N GLY A 137 -7.06 11.06 -3.67
CA GLY A 137 -7.65 9.74 -3.55
C GLY A 137 -7.34 8.87 -4.77
N GLY A 138 -7.97 7.70 -4.80
CA GLY A 138 -7.89 6.79 -5.91
C GLY A 138 -8.94 5.71 -5.86
N GLN A 139 -8.88 4.82 -6.83
CA GLN A 139 -9.72 3.64 -6.93
C GLN A 139 -8.88 2.47 -7.42
N THR A 140 -9.23 1.28 -6.97
CA THR A 140 -8.62 0.03 -7.41
C THR A 140 -9.72 -0.95 -7.77
N GLU A 141 -9.56 -1.59 -8.93
CA GLU A 141 -10.40 -2.69 -9.39
C GLU A 141 -9.47 -3.84 -9.76
N LEU A 142 -9.40 -4.83 -8.86
CA LEU A 142 -8.45 -5.93 -8.94
C LEU A 142 -7.02 -5.42 -9.16
N GLU A 143 -6.40 -5.75 -10.28
CA GLU A 143 -5.04 -5.36 -10.62
C GLU A 143 -4.92 -3.95 -11.22
N ASN A 144 -6.02 -3.27 -11.55
CA ASN A 144 -5.99 -1.94 -12.16
C ASN A 144 -6.23 -0.85 -11.11
N PHE A 145 -5.54 0.29 -11.26
CA PHE A 145 -5.69 1.43 -10.37
C PHE A 145 -5.72 2.77 -11.11
N SER A 146 -6.30 3.77 -10.43
CA SER A 146 -6.18 5.19 -10.77
C SER A 146 -5.99 6.02 -9.51
N PHE A 147 -5.00 6.90 -9.49
CA PHE A 147 -4.68 7.80 -8.38
C PHE A 147 -4.53 9.23 -8.86
N SER A 148 -5.17 10.17 -8.17
CA SER A 148 -5.01 11.60 -8.45
C SER A 148 -4.07 12.23 -7.43
N ALA A 149 -2.96 12.79 -7.90
CA ALA A 149 -2.02 13.50 -7.04
C ALA A 149 -2.64 14.79 -6.50
N GLY A 150 -2.25 15.19 -5.29
CA GLY A 150 -2.67 16.48 -4.73
C GLY A 150 -2.15 17.65 -5.57
N TYR A 151 -0.89 17.55 -5.99
CA TYR A 151 -0.22 18.43 -6.95
C TYR A 151 1.00 17.70 -7.54
N GLY A 152 1.62 18.27 -8.56
CA GLY A 152 2.86 17.71 -9.09
C GLY A 152 3.71 18.73 -9.83
N TYR A 153 4.93 18.31 -10.16
CA TYR A 153 5.87 19.10 -10.94
C TYR A 153 6.38 18.28 -12.12
N MET A 154 6.74 18.94 -13.21
CA MET A 154 7.59 18.31 -14.22
C MET A 154 8.98 18.07 -13.63
N ILE A 155 9.59 16.96 -14.04
CA ILE A 155 11.01 16.67 -13.87
C ILE A 155 11.65 16.85 -15.24
N ARG A 156 12.68 17.70 -15.34
CA ARG A 156 13.45 17.93 -16.57
C ARG A 156 14.94 17.82 -16.27
N ASP A 157 15.62 16.92 -16.95
CA ASP A 157 17.06 16.65 -16.78
C ASP A 157 17.49 16.52 -15.31
N GLY A 158 16.73 15.74 -14.55
CA GLY A 158 16.95 15.45 -13.14
C GLY A 158 16.60 16.57 -12.16
N LYS A 159 15.88 17.60 -12.62
CA LYS A 159 15.49 18.75 -11.78
C LYS A 159 13.99 18.95 -11.75
N ILE A 160 13.48 19.33 -10.58
CA ILE A 160 12.12 19.83 -10.43
C ILE A 160 11.99 21.12 -11.24
N ALA A 161 10.98 21.17 -12.09
CA ALA A 161 10.72 22.27 -13.01
C ALA A 161 9.36 22.93 -12.69
N GLU A 162 8.50 23.11 -13.68
CA GLU A 162 7.21 23.79 -13.51
C GLU A 162 6.17 22.95 -12.77
N LEU A 163 5.27 23.63 -12.05
CA LEU A 163 4.09 23.03 -11.43
C LEU A 163 3.10 22.60 -12.51
N VAL A 164 2.52 21.41 -12.37
CA VAL A 164 1.49 20.84 -13.24
C VAL A 164 0.21 20.57 -12.44
N ARG A 165 -0.92 20.52 -13.15
CA ARG A 165 -2.24 20.22 -12.58
C ARG A 165 -2.77 18.91 -13.15
N ASP A 166 -3.76 18.35 -12.48
CA ASP A 166 -4.53 17.19 -12.94
C ASP A 166 -3.66 15.96 -13.24
N VAL A 167 -2.63 15.72 -12.40
CA VAL A 167 -1.77 14.54 -12.51
C VAL A 167 -2.51 13.31 -12.02
N VAL A 168 -2.92 12.45 -12.95
CA VAL A 168 -3.57 11.17 -12.64
C VAL A 168 -2.69 10.01 -13.08
N LEU A 169 -2.26 9.19 -12.12
CA LEU A 169 -1.49 7.98 -12.37
C LEU A 169 -2.47 6.83 -12.59
N GLN A 170 -2.29 6.07 -13.67
CA GLN A 170 -3.12 4.90 -13.96
C GLN A 170 -2.25 3.73 -14.41
N GLY A 171 -2.72 2.52 -14.16
CA GLY A 171 -2.05 1.35 -14.68
C GLY A 171 -2.41 0.05 -13.97
N ASN A 172 -1.62 -0.96 -14.29
CA ASN A 172 -1.67 -2.25 -13.65
C ASN A 172 -0.72 -2.26 -12.45
N LEU A 173 -1.23 -2.56 -11.26
CA LEU A 173 -0.51 -2.61 -10.00
C LEU A 173 0.76 -3.45 -10.09
N PHE A 174 0.66 -4.69 -10.60
CA PHE A 174 1.80 -5.60 -10.60
C PHE A 174 2.88 -5.13 -11.56
N GLN A 175 2.51 -4.57 -12.71
CA GLN A 175 3.46 -3.94 -13.62
C GLN A 175 4.10 -2.70 -12.98
N THR A 176 3.33 -1.87 -12.28
CA THR A 176 3.83 -0.68 -11.59
C THR A 176 4.81 -1.04 -10.47
N LEU A 177 4.52 -2.07 -9.66
CA LEU A 177 5.45 -2.58 -8.65
C LEU A 177 6.72 -3.16 -9.28
N ALA A 178 6.59 -3.88 -10.39
CA ALA A 178 7.73 -4.42 -11.14
C ALA A 178 8.60 -3.32 -11.79
N ASN A 179 8.01 -2.15 -12.04
CA ASN A 179 8.69 -0.99 -12.62
C ASN A 179 9.29 -0.04 -11.58
N ILE A 180 9.26 -0.37 -10.29
CA ILE A 180 9.97 0.41 -9.28
C ILE A 180 11.47 0.31 -9.54
N GLU A 181 12.10 1.46 -9.83
CA GLU A 181 13.54 1.56 -10.08
C GLU A 181 14.31 1.90 -8.80
N GLN A 182 13.74 2.76 -7.95
CA GLN A 182 14.35 3.20 -6.70
C GLN A 182 13.29 3.41 -5.62
N ILE A 183 13.69 3.14 -4.38
CA ILE A 183 12.94 3.42 -3.15
C ILE A 183 13.90 4.15 -2.21
N GLY A 184 13.51 5.36 -1.81
CA GLY A 184 14.28 6.27 -0.97
C GLY A 184 14.46 5.77 0.46
N ASP A 185 15.44 6.33 1.16
CA ASP A 185 15.74 6.11 2.57
C ASP A 185 14.98 7.06 3.53
N ASP A 186 14.10 7.89 2.98
CA ASP A 186 13.41 8.99 3.66
C ASP A 186 11.95 8.67 4.03
N PHE A 187 11.74 7.49 4.61
CA PHE A 187 10.42 7.00 4.96
C PHE A 187 9.65 7.95 5.91
N VAL A 188 8.38 8.20 5.58
CA VAL A 188 7.45 8.97 6.42
C VAL A 188 6.12 8.25 6.56
N TRP A 189 5.59 8.21 7.79
CA TRP A 189 4.19 7.88 8.06
C TRP A 189 3.31 9.12 7.87
N ASP A 190 2.18 8.97 7.18
CA ASP A 190 1.08 9.91 7.32
C ASP A 190 0.50 9.78 8.73
N ARG A 191 0.79 10.79 9.57
CA ARG A 191 0.31 10.85 10.96
C ARG A 191 -1.11 11.38 11.08
N ALA A 192 -1.61 12.10 10.08
CA ALA A 192 -3.01 12.51 10.07
C ALA A 192 -3.90 11.26 9.91
N GLY A 193 -3.47 10.35 9.03
CA GLY A 193 -4.14 9.10 8.72
C GLY A 193 -5.55 9.31 8.15
N GLY A 194 -6.29 8.23 8.00
CA GLY A 194 -7.60 8.27 7.38
C GLY A 194 -8.64 7.34 7.98
N TYR A 195 -9.70 7.16 7.20
CA TYR A 195 -10.67 6.08 7.36
C TYR A 195 -10.70 5.28 6.07
N CYS A 196 -10.51 3.98 6.19
CA CYS A 196 -10.71 3.05 5.10
C CYS A 196 -12.14 2.50 5.18
N GLY A 197 -12.81 2.33 4.03
CA GLY A 197 -14.17 1.80 3.93
C GLY A 197 -14.22 0.39 3.35
N LYS A 198 -14.88 -0.56 4.02
CA LYS A 198 -15.12 -1.92 3.49
C LYS A 198 -16.34 -2.54 4.16
N GLY A 199 -17.18 -3.25 3.39
CA GLY A 199 -18.34 -3.96 3.95
C GLY A 199 -19.34 -3.05 4.68
N GLY A 200 -19.47 -1.79 4.26
CA GLY A 200 -20.29 -0.78 4.94
C GLY A 200 -19.68 -0.20 6.23
N GLN A 201 -18.46 -0.61 6.59
CA GLN A 201 -17.77 -0.22 7.82
C GLN A 201 -16.61 0.74 7.56
N ARG A 202 -16.34 1.63 8.51
CA ARG A 202 -15.15 2.49 8.52
C ARG A 202 -14.16 2.03 9.59
N ALA A 203 -12.89 1.88 9.21
CA ALA A 203 -11.80 1.57 10.13
C ALA A 203 -10.75 2.68 10.07
N LYS A 204 -10.16 3.04 11.22
CA LYS A 204 -9.04 3.98 11.27
C LYS A 204 -7.80 3.31 10.71
N THR A 205 -7.20 3.91 9.70
CA THR A 205 -5.97 3.41 9.08
C THR A 205 -4.98 4.56 8.93
N SER A 206 -3.73 4.20 8.73
CA SER A 206 -2.67 5.12 8.31
C SER A 206 -1.88 4.48 7.19
N GLU A 207 -1.04 5.27 6.54
CA GLU A 207 -0.20 4.80 5.46
C GLU A 207 1.16 5.47 5.49
N GLY A 208 2.14 4.87 4.81
CA GLY A 208 3.50 5.40 4.79
C GLY A 208 4.28 4.97 3.56
N SER A 209 5.23 5.80 3.17
CA SER A 209 6.13 5.52 2.06
C SER A 209 7.35 6.45 2.15
N PRO A 210 8.53 6.03 1.69
CA PRO A 210 9.58 6.95 1.27
C PRO A 210 9.23 7.52 -0.12
N HIS A 211 10.15 8.28 -0.71
CA HIS A 211 10.07 8.53 -2.15
C HIS A 211 10.23 7.24 -2.95
N ILE A 212 9.48 7.13 -4.04
CA ILE A 212 9.54 5.99 -4.95
C ILE A 212 9.65 6.51 -6.37
N ARG A 213 10.62 5.99 -7.11
CA ARG A 213 10.77 6.21 -8.54
C ARG A 213 10.25 5.01 -9.29
N ILE A 214 9.33 5.26 -10.21
CA ILE A 214 8.68 4.22 -11.02
C ILE A 214 8.82 4.63 -12.49
N ARG A 215 9.31 3.71 -13.32
CA ARG A 215 9.34 3.92 -14.78
C ARG A 215 8.02 3.49 -15.44
N ASP A 216 7.79 4.00 -16.64
CA ASP A 216 6.70 3.56 -17.52
C ASP A 216 5.30 3.61 -16.86
N VAL A 217 5.06 4.62 -16.03
CA VAL A 217 3.74 4.90 -15.45
C VAL A 217 2.93 5.75 -16.42
N ILE A 218 1.67 5.37 -16.67
CA ILE A 218 0.78 6.17 -17.49
C ILE A 218 0.31 7.35 -16.65
N ILE A 219 0.59 8.56 -17.15
CA ILE A 219 0.07 9.81 -16.59
C ILE A 219 -1.03 10.33 -17.50
N ALA A 220 -2.26 10.35 -17.00
CA ALA A 220 -3.40 10.97 -17.65
C ALA A 220 -3.54 12.41 -17.16
N GLY A 221 -3.45 13.36 -18.09
CA GLY A 221 -3.40 14.80 -17.79
C GLY A 221 -1.99 15.25 -17.41
N VAL A 222 -1.43 16.19 -18.18
CA VAL A 222 -0.23 16.99 -17.89
C VAL A 222 -0.22 18.20 -18.83
#